data_AF-A0A9E7H1R8-F1
#
_entry.id   AF-A0A9E7H1R8-F1
#
_cell.length_a   1.000
_cell.length_b   1.000
_cell.length_c   1.000
_cell.angle_alpha   90.00
_cell.angle_beta   90.00
_cell.angle_gamma   90.00
#
_symmetry.space_group_name_H-M   'P 1'
#
loop_
_entity.id
_entity.type
_entity.pdbx_description
1 polymer ?
#
loop_
_entity_poly.entity_id
_entity_poly.type
_entity_poly.pdbx_seq_one_letter_code
_entity_poly.pdbx_strand_id
1 'polypeptide(L)'
;MDFFSKIGSPFYINAYPFLAYKSDPDHIDNNYALFRSNAGIHDAKTGLRYDNMFDAQIDAVYAALEATGYGKMEVRVSETDWASGGDENQAGATVQNARTYNFNLRKRLFKKKGTPRRHDGQRWWSRLIFCFI
;
A
#
# COMPACT_ATOMS: atom_id res chain seq x y z
N MET A 1 -2.05 12.77 -17.12
CA MET A 1 -2.82 11.51 -17.11
C MET A 1 -3.55 11.25 -18.42
N ASP A 2 -3.80 12.27 -19.26
CA ASP A 2 -4.47 12.12 -20.57
C ASP A 2 -3.92 11.01 -21.45
N PHE A 3 -2.59 10.92 -21.60
CA PHE A 3 -1.96 9.87 -22.40
C PHE A 3 -2.33 8.47 -21.90
N PHE A 4 -2.08 8.18 -20.61
CA PHE A 4 -2.41 6.88 -20.01
C PHE A 4 -3.90 6.54 -20.12
N SER A 5 -4.77 7.55 -19.93
CA SER A 5 -6.21 7.37 -20.08
C SER A 5 -6.61 7.04 -21.51
N LYS A 6 -6.02 7.70 -22.51
CA LYS A 6 -6.31 7.48 -23.94
C LYS A 6 -5.91 6.07 -24.40
N ILE A 7 -4.80 5.54 -23.87
CA ILE A 7 -4.30 4.21 -24.24
C ILE A 7 -4.85 3.09 -23.34
N GLY A 8 -5.71 3.43 -22.35
CA GLY A 8 -6.24 2.45 -21.38
C GLY A 8 -5.18 1.84 -20.48
N SER A 9 -4.06 2.54 -20.25
CA SER A 9 -2.99 2.07 -19.37
C SER A 9 -3.38 2.25 -17.90
N PRO A 10 -3.08 1.27 -17.03
CA PRO A 10 -3.14 1.48 -15.59
C PRO A 10 -2.15 2.57 -15.15
N PHE A 11 -2.44 3.19 -14.01
CA PHE A 11 -1.55 4.05 -13.28
C PHE A 11 -0.72 3.22 -12.30
N TYR A 12 0.58 3.11 -12.56
CA TYR A 12 1.49 2.36 -11.70
C TYR A 12 2.01 3.23 -10.55
N ILE A 13 2.02 2.67 -9.35
CA ILE A 13 2.52 3.32 -8.14
C ILE A 13 3.47 2.42 -7.38
N ASN A 14 4.43 3.04 -6.70
CA ASN A 14 5.21 2.36 -5.67
C ASN A 14 4.58 2.70 -4.32
N ALA A 15 4.20 1.69 -3.54
CA ALA A 15 3.56 1.85 -2.24
C ALA A 15 4.51 1.36 -1.16
N TYR A 16 5.07 2.26 -0.35
CA TYR A 16 6.04 1.92 0.69
C TYR A 16 5.55 2.29 2.09
N PRO A 17 4.81 1.40 2.77
CA PRO A 17 4.50 1.55 4.19
C PRO A 17 5.75 1.71 5.07
N PHE A 18 6.85 1.04 4.70
CA PHE A 18 8.14 1.16 5.40
C PHE A 18 8.65 2.61 5.44
N LEU A 19 8.60 3.33 4.32
CA LEU A 19 9.11 4.72 4.28
C LEU A 19 8.27 5.66 5.14
N ALA A 20 6.94 5.47 5.14
CA ALA A 20 6.05 6.22 6.01
C ALA A 20 6.38 5.94 7.48
N TYR A 21 6.43 4.68 7.90
CA TYR A 21 6.79 4.29 9.27
C TYR A 21 8.18 4.82 9.68
N LYS A 22 9.18 4.67 8.83
CA LYS A 22 10.55 5.18 9.08
C LYS A 22 10.57 6.68 9.30
N SER A 23 9.70 7.44 8.62
CA SER A 23 9.65 8.91 8.74
C SER A 23 9.00 9.40 10.03
N ASP A 24 8.12 8.60 10.65
CA ASP A 24 7.40 8.97 11.88
C ASP A 24 7.06 7.73 12.73
N PRO A 25 8.10 7.06 13.29
CA PRO A 25 7.91 5.80 14.00
C PRO A 25 7.20 5.96 15.36
N ASP A 26 7.18 7.17 15.90
CA ASP A 26 6.57 7.47 17.20
C ASP A 26 5.03 7.57 17.12
N HIS A 27 4.49 7.95 15.96
CA HIS A 27 3.04 8.12 15.77
C HIS A 27 2.43 7.07 14.84
N ILE A 28 3.22 6.45 13.96
CA ILE A 28 2.73 5.39 13.06
C ILE A 28 2.86 4.04 13.75
N ASP A 29 1.72 3.41 14.03
CA ASP A 29 1.70 2.04 14.55
C ASP A 29 2.36 1.07 13.56
N ASN A 30 3.47 0.45 13.97
CA ASN A 30 4.17 -0.54 13.16
C ASN A 30 3.27 -1.72 12.78
N ASN A 31 2.29 -2.09 13.62
CA ASN A 31 1.34 -3.16 13.29
C ASN A 31 0.44 -2.79 12.10
N TYR A 32 0.07 -1.51 11.97
CA TYR A 32 -0.69 -1.01 10.82
C TYR A 32 0.12 -1.06 9.53
N ALA A 33 1.42 -0.76 9.59
CA ALA A 33 2.32 -0.86 8.44
C ALA A 33 2.66 -2.32 8.07
N LEU A 34 2.69 -3.24 9.04
CA LEU A 34 3.03 -4.66 8.87
C LEU A 34 1.82 -5.60 8.68
N PHE A 35 0.62 -5.07 8.45
CA PHE A 35 -0.62 -5.86 8.30
C PHE A 35 -0.92 -6.78 9.51
N ARG A 36 -0.52 -6.37 10.72
CA ARG A 36 -0.85 -7.07 11.97
C ARG A 36 -2.13 -6.51 12.57
N SER A 37 -2.70 -7.19 13.56
CA SER A 37 -3.87 -6.68 14.28
C SER A 37 -3.57 -5.31 14.88
N ASN A 38 -4.45 -4.34 14.62
CA ASN A 38 -4.34 -2.97 15.09
C ASN A 38 -5.75 -2.34 15.14
N ALA A 39 -5.87 -1.12 15.68
CA ALA A 39 -7.14 -0.42 15.77
C ALA A 39 -7.72 -0.01 14.41
N GLY A 40 -6.89 0.06 13.38
CA GLY A 40 -7.18 0.65 12.07
C GLY A 40 -7.23 2.18 12.14
N ILE A 41 -7.24 2.81 10.97
CA ILE A 41 -7.38 4.25 10.81
C ILE A 41 -8.71 4.54 10.12
N HIS A 42 -9.47 5.49 10.66
CA HIS A 42 -10.73 5.96 10.08
C HIS A 42 -10.50 7.27 9.32
N ASP A 43 -10.77 7.28 8.02
CA ASP A 43 -10.77 8.50 7.24
C ASP A 43 -12.08 9.26 7.47
N ALA A 44 -12.02 10.36 8.21
CA ALA A 44 -13.17 11.20 8.53
C ALA A 44 -13.88 11.79 7.29
N LYS A 45 -13.18 11.95 6.17
CA LYS A 45 -13.77 12.51 4.94
C LYS A 45 -14.61 11.50 4.18
N THR A 46 -14.19 10.24 4.15
CA THR A 46 -14.83 9.20 3.34
C THR A 46 -15.64 8.20 4.17
N GLY A 47 -15.42 8.15 5.49
CA GLY A 47 -15.98 7.13 6.37
C GLY A 47 -15.33 5.75 6.20
N LEU A 48 -14.27 5.64 5.40
CA LEU A 48 -13.57 4.38 5.16
C LEU A 48 -12.64 4.05 6.32
N ARG A 49 -12.62 2.78 6.70
CA ARG A 49 -11.69 2.24 7.68
C ARG A 49 -10.62 1.40 7.00
N TYR A 50 -9.37 1.70 7.32
CA TYR A 50 -8.19 0.99 6.84
C TYR A 50 -7.58 0.20 7.99
N ASP A 51 -7.45 -1.11 7.83
CA ASP A 51 -6.76 -1.98 8.78
C ASP A 51 -5.28 -2.17 8.46
N ASN A 52 -4.82 -1.65 7.30
CA ASN A 52 -3.43 -1.65 6.89
C ASN A 52 -3.09 -0.41 6.06
N MET A 53 -1.83 0.02 6.13
CA MET A 53 -1.34 1.23 5.43
C MET A 53 -1.28 1.07 3.92
N PHE A 54 -1.00 -0.13 3.43
CA PHE A 54 -0.87 -0.41 2.00
C PHE A 54 -2.17 -0.11 1.24
N ASP A 55 -3.31 -0.56 1.76
CA ASP A 55 -4.63 -0.26 1.18
C ASP A 55 -4.94 1.25 1.25
N ALA A 56 -4.54 1.93 2.33
CA ALA A 56 -4.71 3.38 2.46
C ALA A 56 -3.90 4.17 1.43
N GLN A 57 -2.64 3.77 1.16
CA GLN A 57 -1.80 4.41 0.14
C GLN A 57 -2.38 4.23 -1.27
N ILE A 58 -2.91 3.04 -1.60
CA ILE A 58 -3.58 2.80 -2.88
C ILE A 58 -4.83 3.67 -3.02
N ASP A 59 -5.65 3.76 -1.98
CA ASP A 59 -6.89 4.53 -2.01
C ASP A 59 -6.67 6.04 -2.01
N ALA A 60 -5.59 6.52 -1.41
CA ALA A 60 -5.17 7.92 -1.54
C ALA A 60 -4.90 8.29 -3.00
N VAL A 61 -4.28 7.38 -3.77
CA VAL A 61 -4.05 7.58 -5.21
C VAL A 61 -5.35 7.54 -5.99
N TYR A 62 -6.26 6.60 -5.68
CA TYR A 62 -7.60 6.60 -6.30
C TYR A 62 -8.36 7.90 -6.02
N ALA A 63 -8.32 8.41 -4.79
CA ALA A 63 -8.94 9.68 -4.43
C ALA A 63 -8.34 10.86 -5.23
N ALA A 64 -7.01 10.89 -5.43
CA ALA A 64 -6.35 11.92 -6.22
C ALA A 64 -6.70 11.83 -7.72
N LEU A 65 -6.78 10.62 -8.28
CA LEU A 65 -7.20 10.41 -9.67
C LEU A 65 -8.66 10.82 -9.88
N GLU A 66 -9.55 10.51 -8.94
CA GLU A 66 -10.94 10.96 -8.97
C GLU A 66 -11.04 12.49 -8.93
N ALA A 67 -10.30 13.14 -8.02
CA ALA A 67 -10.27 14.60 -7.90
C ALA A 67 -9.72 15.32 -9.15
N THR A 68 -8.95 14.62 -9.98
CA THR A 68 -8.36 15.16 -11.22
C THR A 68 -9.09 14.71 -12.49
N GLY A 69 -10.23 14.02 -12.38
CA GLY A 69 -11.07 13.62 -13.53
C GLY A 69 -10.74 12.25 -14.13
N TYR A 70 -9.86 11.47 -13.50
CA TYR A 70 -9.39 10.16 -13.96
C TYR A 70 -9.89 9.00 -13.10
N GLY A 71 -11.07 9.15 -12.46
CA GLY A 71 -11.62 8.15 -11.55
C GLY A 71 -11.93 6.77 -12.16
N LYS A 72 -11.81 6.60 -13.48
CA LYS A 72 -11.93 5.29 -14.15
C LYS A 72 -10.58 4.59 -14.36
N MET A 73 -9.47 5.26 -14.09
CA MET A 73 -8.13 4.73 -14.28
C MET A 73 -7.81 3.66 -13.22
N GLU A 74 -7.42 2.47 -13.66
CA GLU A 74 -6.97 1.38 -12.78
C GLU A 74 -5.64 1.77 -12.11
N VAL A 75 -5.52 1.58 -10.80
CA VAL A 75 -4.25 1.74 -10.08
C VAL A 75 -3.61 0.37 -9.85
N ARG A 76 -2.34 0.24 -10.21
CA ARG A 76 -1.54 -0.97 -9.97
C ARG A 76 -0.31 -0.64 -9.15
N VAL A 77 0.02 -1.51 -8.19
CA VAL A 77 1.28 -1.40 -7.46
C VAL A 77 2.39 -2.05 -8.28
N SER A 78 3.39 -1.29 -8.68
CA SER A 78 4.61 -1.80 -9.32
C SER A 78 5.60 -2.34 -8.29
N GLU A 79 5.75 -1.64 -7.17
CA GLU A 79 6.73 -1.99 -6.15
C GLU A 79 6.20 -1.72 -4.74
N THR A 80 6.60 -2.60 -3.83
CA THR A 80 6.40 -2.45 -2.39
C THR A 80 7.37 -3.39 -1.68
N ASP A 81 7.98 -2.95 -0.59
CA ASP A 81 8.93 -3.76 0.18
C ASP A 81 9.15 -3.17 1.58
N TRP A 82 9.93 -3.88 2.39
CA TRP A 82 10.35 -3.51 3.72
C TRP A 82 11.82 -3.89 3.93
N ALA A 83 12.67 -2.91 4.28
CA ALA A 83 14.10 -3.12 4.43
C ALA A 83 14.44 -4.17 5.51
N SER A 84 15.31 -5.12 5.18
CA SER A 84 15.75 -6.17 6.10
C SER A 84 16.89 -5.75 7.04
N GLY A 85 17.56 -4.64 6.74
CA GLY A 85 18.59 -4.02 7.57
C GLY A 85 18.88 -2.58 7.14
N GLY A 86 19.59 -1.84 7.98
CA GLY A 86 19.98 -0.44 7.75
C GLY A 86 20.77 0.12 8.93
N ASP A 87 21.22 1.37 8.82
CA ASP A 87 21.92 2.07 9.90
C ASP A 87 21.02 2.29 11.14
N GLU A 88 21.62 2.68 12.28
CA GLU A 88 20.93 2.90 13.56
C GLU A 88 19.70 3.83 13.46
N ASN A 89 19.68 4.73 12.47
CA ASN A 89 18.60 5.69 12.23
C ASN A 89 17.47 5.15 11.34
N GLN A 90 17.45 3.85 11.02
CA GLN A 90 16.44 3.23 10.16
C GLN A 90 15.43 2.42 10.98
N ALA A 91 14.55 3.15 11.68
CA ALA A 91 13.50 2.56 12.51
C ALA A 91 12.72 1.47 11.76
N GLY A 92 12.65 0.28 12.35
CA GLY A 92 11.90 -0.85 11.83
C GLY A 92 12.59 -1.68 10.74
N ALA A 93 13.78 -1.29 10.26
CA ALA A 93 14.57 -2.04 9.28
C ALA A 93 15.20 -3.30 9.92
N THR A 94 14.45 -4.39 9.96
CA THR A 94 14.89 -5.66 10.55
C THR A 94 14.44 -6.83 9.69
N VAL A 95 15.22 -7.91 9.68
CA VAL A 95 14.89 -9.14 8.97
C VAL A 95 13.52 -9.69 9.40
N GLN A 96 13.19 -9.57 10.69
CA GLN A 96 11.91 -10.03 11.22
C GLN A 96 10.73 -9.22 10.68
N ASN A 97 10.87 -7.90 10.57
CA ASN A 97 9.81 -7.05 10.00
C ASN A 97 9.70 -7.25 8.49
N ALA A 98 10.82 -7.33 7.77
CA ALA A 98 10.81 -7.63 6.33
C ALA A 98 10.11 -8.96 6.01
N ARG A 99 10.44 -10.01 6.77
CA ARG A 99 9.78 -11.31 6.67
C ARG A 99 8.29 -11.23 7.00
N THR A 100 7.92 -10.48 8.04
CA THR A 100 6.52 -10.25 8.43
C THR A 100 5.75 -9.55 7.31
N TYR A 101 6.30 -8.46 6.78
CA TYR A 101 5.71 -7.65 5.73
C TYR A 101 5.42 -8.50 4.49
N ASN A 102 6.44 -9.18 3.96
CA ASN A 102 6.31 -9.99 2.77
C ASN A 102 5.33 -11.16 2.94
N PHE A 103 5.34 -11.81 4.10
CA PHE A 103 4.38 -12.88 4.41
C PHE A 103 2.93 -12.38 4.50
N ASN A 104 2.70 -11.25 5.18
CA ASN A 104 1.35 -10.73 5.36
C ASN A 104 0.82 -10.05 4.10
N LEU A 105 1.67 -9.35 3.34
CA LEU A 105 1.34 -8.84 2.01
C LEU A 105 0.89 -9.97 1.10
N ARG A 106 1.64 -11.08 1.06
CA ARG A 106 1.25 -12.28 0.32
C ARG A 106 -0.12 -12.80 0.78
N LYS A 107 -0.34 -12.95 2.09
CA LYS A 107 -1.66 -13.36 2.64
C LYS A 107 -2.78 -12.41 2.23
N ARG A 108 -2.56 -11.09 2.27
CA ARG A 108 -3.51 -10.09 1.80
C ARG A 108 -3.82 -10.35 0.33
N LEU A 109 -2.83 -10.43 -0.54
CA LEU A 109 -3.02 -10.63 -1.98
C LEU A 109 -3.80 -11.92 -2.30
N PHE A 110 -3.57 -13.00 -1.56
CA PHE A 110 -4.33 -14.26 -1.71
C PHE A 110 -5.82 -14.14 -1.36
N LYS A 111 -6.23 -13.16 -0.56
CA LYS A 111 -7.67 -12.90 -0.30
C LYS A 111 -8.41 -12.41 -1.56
N LYS A 112 -7.69 -11.96 -2.60
CA LYS A 112 -8.26 -11.41 -3.85
C LYS A 112 -9.33 -10.34 -3.61
N LYS A 113 -9.24 -9.64 -2.49
CA LYS A 113 -10.11 -8.52 -2.14
C LYS A 113 -9.51 -7.22 -2.69
N GLY A 114 -10.37 -6.31 -3.08
CA GLY A 114 -10.02 -4.92 -3.31
C GLY A 114 -9.64 -4.16 -2.01
N THR A 115 -9.43 -2.86 -2.14
CA THR A 115 -9.24 -1.93 -1.02
C THR A 115 -10.61 -1.49 -0.45
N PRO A 116 -10.65 -0.76 0.67
CA PRO A 116 -11.87 -0.14 1.17
C PRO A 116 -12.59 0.77 0.17
N ARG A 117 -11.90 1.54 -0.67
CA ARG A 117 -12.53 2.40 -1.70
C ARG A 117 -12.89 1.65 -2.97
N ARG A 118 -12.12 0.63 -3.34
CA ARG A 118 -12.30 -0.16 -4.57
C ARG A 118 -12.44 -1.63 -4.21
N HIS A 119 -13.68 -2.10 -4.04
CA HIS A 119 -13.98 -3.45 -3.58
C HIS A 119 -13.72 -4.55 -4.62
N ASP A 120 -13.68 -4.19 -5.90
CA ASP A 120 -13.40 -5.13 -6.99
C ASP A 120 -12.03 -5.79 -6.77
N GLY A 121 -12.01 -7.12 -6.78
CA GLY A 121 -10.82 -7.90 -6.47
C GLY A 121 -9.62 -7.48 -7.32
N GLN A 122 -8.50 -7.16 -6.69
CA GLN A 122 -7.28 -6.73 -7.38
C GLN A 122 -6.75 -7.86 -8.28
N ARG A 123 -6.90 -7.71 -9.61
CA ARG A 123 -6.51 -8.73 -10.60
C ARG A 123 -5.02 -8.71 -10.97
N TRP A 124 -4.25 -7.77 -10.42
CA TRP A 124 -2.87 -7.46 -10.84
C TRP A 124 -1.75 -8.09 -10.00
N TRP A 125 -2.08 -8.96 -9.05
CA TRP A 125 -1.09 -9.56 -8.13
C TRP A 125 -0.03 -10.45 -8.79
N SER A 126 -0.26 -10.95 -10.02
CA SER A 126 0.72 -11.75 -10.76
C SER A 126 1.93 -10.96 -11.30
N ARG A 127 1.95 -9.63 -11.12
CA ARG A 127 2.98 -8.73 -11.67
C ARG A 127 3.63 -7.82 -10.61
N LEU A 128 3.35 -8.02 -9.32
CA LEU A 128 4.03 -7.29 -8.26
C LEU A 128 5.49 -7.73 -8.19
N ILE A 129 6.41 -6.79 -8.36
CA ILE A 129 7.82 -7.02 -8.15
C ILE A 129 8.08 -6.84 -6.66
N PHE A 130 8.44 -7.93 -5.99
CA PHE A 130 9.08 -7.86 -4.68
C PHE A 130 10.54 -7.51 -4.92
N CYS A 131 10.96 -6.30 -4.54
CA CYS A 131 12.38 -6.14 -4.24
C CYS A 131 12.64 -6.92 -2.94
N PHE A 132 13.76 -7.61 -2.85
CA PHE A 132 14.30 -8.10 -1.59
C PHE A 132 15.58 -7.30 -1.40
N ILE A 133 15.56 -6.29 -0.54
CA ILE A 133 16.78 -5.57 -0.13
C ILE A 133 17.16 -5.94 1.31
#